data_AF-F8JF26-F1
#
_entry.id   AF-F8JF26-F1
#
_cell.length_a   1.000
_cell.length_b   1.000
_cell.length_c   1.000
_cell.angle_alpha   90.00
_cell.angle_beta   90.00
_cell.angle_gamma   90.00
#
_symmetry.space_group_name_H-M   'P 1'
#
loop_
_entity.id
_entity.type
_entity.pdbx_description
1 polymer ?
#
loop_
_entity_poly.entity_id
_entity_poly.type
_entity_poly.pdbx_seq_one_letter_code
_entity_poly.pdbx_strand_id
1 'polypeptide(L)'
;MSLVASGYNLEDPAEFKAWCVHYPKAAKLLASIIRSWQRSKAKLRDDPHTWAAYPLRTWCKWTGLKLRTLERYLAFLEVHGLIRRERGPFAGNTLHVFIRPTRRALAHHQLNKASKPNASITSPKPHDVSNVVDYVAIWQNAMIKNGHLKYCVLTKTERHLLKEAVASMPPEHITGIIETGLQHWTWFVKYIETHTEEFNLASTPSTKSFAKHVNHFTSCYLAELEVVQKPKLKPRPTVLKQAPKPEYTDEYLDALEDG
;
A
#
# COMPACT_ATOMS: atom_id res chain seq x y z
N MET A 1 -8.23 35.70 -14.08
CA MET A 1 -8.03 34.50 -14.93
C MET A 1 -8.49 33.29 -14.15
N SER A 2 -9.68 32.78 -14.44
CA SER A 2 -10.18 31.55 -13.82
C SER A 2 -9.29 30.39 -14.28
N LEU A 3 -8.52 29.82 -13.36
CA LEU A 3 -7.78 28.58 -13.61
C LEU A 3 -8.84 27.49 -13.65
N VAL A 4 -9.31 27.18 -14.87
CA VAL A 4 -10.17 26.04 -15.15
C VAL A 4 -9.56 24.84 -14.45
N ALA A 5 -10.33 24.21 -13.54
CA ALA A 5 -9.94 22.98 -12.88
C ALA A 5 -9.54 22.01 -14.00
N SER A 6 -8.23 21.75 -14.14
CA SER A 6 -7.79 20.80 -15.17
C SER A 6 -8.51 19.50 -14.86
N GLY A 7 -9.20 18.93 -15.85
CA GLY A 7 -10.12 17.79 -15.69
C GLY A 7 -9.46 16.49 -15.22
N TYR A 8 -8.26 16.57 -14.65
CA TYR A 8 -7.54 15.47 -14.03
C TYR A 8 -7.95 15.37 -12.55
N ASN A 9 -8.52 14.24 -12.18
CA ASN A 9 -8.54 13.73 -10.84
C ASN A 9 -7.13 13.27 -10.42
N LEU A 10 -6.32 14.20 -9.90
CA LEU A 10 -4.97 13.90 -9.41
C LEU A 10 -4.92 12.97 -8.17
N GLU A 11 -6.04 12.37 -7.74
CA GLU A 11 -6.07 11.34 -6.69
C GLU A 11 -5.70 9.99 -7.29
N ASP A 12 -6.08 9.75 -8.55
CA ASP A 12 -5.67 8.58 -9.30
C ASP A 12 -4.20 8.69 -9.74
N PRO A 13 -3.34 7.70 -9.41
CA PRO A 13 -1.97 7.64 -9.89
C PRO A 13 -1.83 7.67 -11.42
N ALA A 14 -2.75 7.06 -12.17
CA ALA A 14 -2.66 7.02 -13.63
C ALA A 14 -2.91 8.42 -14.23
N GLU A 15 -3.94 9.11 -13.77
CA GLU A 15 -4.20 10.50 -14.15
C GLU A 15 -3.09 11.45 -13.69
N PHE A 16 -2.50 11.25 -12.51
CA PHE A 16 -1.34 12.05 -12.08
C PHE A 16 -0.13 11.84 -12.99
N LYS A 17 0.09 10.61 -13.47
CA LYS A 17 1.15 10.31 -14.43
C LYS A 17 0.89 11.01 -15.77
N ALA A 18 -0.34 10.97 -16.28
CA ALA A 18 -0.75 11.71 -17.47
C ALA A 18 -0.54 13.22 -17.28
N TRP A 19 -0.96 13.77 -16.14
CA TRP A 19 -0.72 15.17 -15.78
C TRP A 19 0.77 15.54 -15.80
N CYS A 20 1.65 14.66 -15.30
CA CYS A 20 3.09 14.90 -15.34
C CYS A 20 3.63 15.00 -16.78
N VAL A 21 3.06 14.24 -17.72
CA VAL A 21 3.41 14.29 -19.15
C VAL A 21 2.92 15.59 -19.79
N HIS A 22 1.70 16.02 -19.48
CA HIS A 22 1.13 17.26 -20.01
C HIS A 22 1.78 18.53 -19.43
N TYR A 23 2.22 18.50 -18.16
CA TYR A 23 2.80 19.65 -17.47
C TYR A 23 4.22 19.36 -16.93
N PRO A 24 5.21 19.08 -17.81
CA PRO A 24 6.53 18.60 -17.38
C PRO A 24 7.30 19.62 -16.54
N LYS A 25 7.09 20.92 -16.80
CA LYS A 25 7.71 22.01 -16.02
C LYS A 25 7.13 22.09 -14.61
N ALA A 26 5.81 21.89 -14.44
CA ALA A 26 5.16 21.85 -13.15
C ALA A 26 5.60 20.62 -12.36
N ALA A 27 5.68 19.45 -13.01
CA ALA A 27 6.18 18.21 -12.41
C ALA A 27 7.64 18.35 -11.94
N LYS A 28 8.52 18.95 -12.76
CA LYS A 28 9.91 19.24 -12.38
C LYS A 28 10.01 20.21 -11.19
N LEU A 29 9.16 21.23 -11.16
CA LEU A 29 9.06 22.16 -10.04
C LEU A 29 8.62 21.43 -8.77
N LEU A 30 7.58 20.60 -8.83
CA LEU A 30 7.08 19.81 -7.70
C LEU A 30 8.17 18.88 -7.14
N ALA A 31 8.89 18.16 -8.00
CA ALA A 31 10.00 17.30 -7.58
C ALA A 31 11.13 18.10 -6.90
N SER A 32 11.40 19.32 -7.36
CA SER A 32 12.38 20.21 -6.76
C SER A 32 11.90 20.69 -5.38
N ILE A 33 10.62 21.05 -5.25
CA ILE A 33 10.00 21.44 -3.98
C ILE A 33 10.12 20.32 -2.95
N ILE A 34 9.74 19.09 -3.32
CA ILE A 34 9.79 17.93 -2.42
C ILE A 34 11.23 17.68 -1.95
N ARG A 35 12.22 17.76 -2.84
CA ARG A 35 13.63 17.56 -2.49
C ARG A 35 14.15 18.65 -1.54
N SER A 36 13.83 19.91 -1.80
CA SER A 36 14.25 21.02 -0.93
C SER A 36 13.55 20.97 0.41
N TRP A 37 12.27 20.60 0.45
CA TRP A 37 11.51 20.40 1.67
C TRP A 37 12.09 19.29 2.55
N GLN A 38 12.46 18.15 1.96
CA GLN A 38 13.11 17.04 2.67
C GLN A 38 14.44 17.42 3.34
N ARG A 39 15.11 18.47 2.84
CA ARG A 39 16.38 18.97 3.37
C ARG A 39 16.25 20.18 4.27
N SER A 40 15.08 20.82 4.28
CA SER A 40 14.83 22.01 5.08
C SER A 40 14.51 21.64 6.52
N LYS A 41 14.83 22.56 7.44
CA LYS A 41 14.43 22.50 8.86
C LYS A 41 13.66 23.76 9.29
N ALA A 42 13.29 24.62 8.34
CA ALA A 42 12.59 25.87 8.64
C ALA A 42 11.18 25.58 9.18
N LYS A 43 10.76 26.38 10.16
CA LYS A 43 9.43 26.36 10.77
C LYS A 43 8.86 27.77 10.73
N LEU A 44 7.55 27.89 10.58
CA LEU A 44 6.82 29.15 10.78
C LEU A 44 6.49 29.29 12.27
N ARG A 45 6.30 30.53 12.74
CA ARG A 45 6.07 30.81 14.17
C ARG A 45 4.85 30.06 14.73
N ASP A 46 3.81 29.96 13.91
CA ASP A 46 2.50 29.41 14.31
C ASP A 46 2.22 28.03 13.69
N ASP A 47 3.18 27.46 12.96
CA ASP A 47 3.04 26.12 12.36
C ASP A 47 4.24 25.23 12.76
N PRO A 48 4.03 24.14 13.54
CA PRO A 48 5.10 23.25 13.98
C PRO A 48 5.73 22.43 12.84
N HIS A 49 5.11 22.43 11.66
CA HIS A 49 5.58 21.64 10.54
C HIS A 49 6.79 22.25 9.84
N THR A 50 7.55 21.39 9.15
CA THR A 50 8.70 21.81 8.36
C THR A 50 8.27 22.44 7.03
N TRP A 51 8.96 23.50 6.62
CA TRP A 51 8.73 24.22 5.37
C TRP A 51 10.01 24.36 4.56
N ALA A 52 9.94 24.36 3.24
CA ALA A 52 11.03 24.83 2.39
C ALA A 52 10.93 26.36 2.28
N ALA A 53 11.75 27.07 3.04
CA ALA A 53 11.75 28.54 3.06
C ALA A 53 12.91 29.06 2.21
N TYR A 54 12.61 29.57 1.01
CA TYR A 54 13.63 30.19 0.14
C TYR A 54 13.07 31.40 -0.60
N PRO A 55 13.90 32.40 -0.96
CA PRO A 55 13.48 33.49 -1.83
C PRO A 55 13.08 32.97 -3.21
N LEU A 56 12.14 33.65 -3.89
CA LEU A 56 11.71 33.26 -5.25
C LEU A 56 12.87 33.20 -6.25
N ARG A 57 13.86 34.09 -6.12
CA ARG A 57 15.05 34.10 -6.98
C ARG A 57 15.85 32.78 -6.87
N THR A 58 15.94 32.22 -5.67
CA THR A 58 16.61 30.92 -5.44
C THR A 58 15.84 29.79 -6.12
N TRP A 59 14.51 29.79 -6.03
CA TRP A 59 13.66 28.84 -6.76
C TRP A 59 13.82 28.95 -8.27
N CYS A 60 13.88 30.17 -8.82
CA CYS A 60 14.16 30.41 -10.23
C CYS A 60 15.51 29.79 -10.63
N LYS A 61 16.57 30.02 -9.84
CA LYS A 61 17.90 29.47 -10.10
C LYS A 61 17.90 27.94 -10.13
N TRP A 62 17.25 27.28 -9.17
CA TRP A 62 17.22 25.82 -9.11
C TRP A 62 16.38 25.16 -10.20
N THR A 63 15.29 25.82 -10.61
CA THR A 63 14.33 25.24 -11.56
C THR A 63 14.62 25.64 -13.00
N GLY A 64 15.37 26.72 -13.21
CA GLY A 64 15.59 27.36 -14.51
C GLY A 64 14.35 28.12 -15.03
N LEU A 65 13.33 28.31 -14.19
CA LEU A 65 12.09 29.00 -14.58
C LEU A 65 12.22 30.51 -14.38
N LYS A 66 11.71 31.29 -15.35
CA LYS A 66 11.50 32.74 -15.19
C LYS A 66 10.52 32.99 -14.05
N LEU A 67 10.68 34.11 -13.34
CA LEU A 67 9.89 34.44 -12.15
C LEU A 67 8.37 34.33 -12.37
N ARG A 68 7.86 34.96 -13.44
CA ARG A 68 6.44 34.92 -13.79
C ARG A 68 5.94 33.50 -14.08
N THR A 69 6.76 32.67 -14.72
CA THR A 69 6.45 31.26 -15.01
C THR A 69 6.46 30.42 -13.73
N LEU A 70 7.43 30.66 -12.85
CA LEU A 70 7.51 30.01 -11.54
C LEU A 70 6.27 30.32 -10.71
N GLU A 71 5.88 31.59 -10.59
CA GLU A 71 4.69 31.99 -9.83
C GLU A 71 3.41 31.37 -10.40
N ARG A 72 3.28 31.32 -11.74
CA ARG A 72 2.14 30.66 -12.40
C ARG A 72 2.07 29.18 -12.04
N TYR A 73 3.19 28.46 -12.09
CA TYR A 73 3.21 27.04 -11.73
C TYR A 73 3.05 26.80 -10.22
N LEU A 74 3.55 27.70 -9.36
CA LEU A 74 3.29 27.62 -7.92
C LEU A 74 1.79 27.77 -7.63
N ALA A 75 1.14 28.78 -8.21
CA ALA A 75 -0.31 28.95 -8.10
C ALA A 75 -1.06 27.74 -8.67
N PHE A 76 -0.62 27.19 -9.79
CA PHE A 76 -1.20 25.99 -10.39
C PHE A 76 -1.09 24.76 -9.46
N LEU A 77 0.08 24.51 -8.88
CA LEU A 77 0.28 23.40 -7.93
C LEU A 77 -0.53 23.59 -6.64
N GLU A 78 -0.70 24.83 -6.19
CA GLU A 78 -1.49 25.20 -5.02
C GLU A 78 -2.99 24.97 -5.26
N VAL A 79 -3.53 25.42 -6.40
CA VAL A 79 -4.93 25.16 -6.83
C VAL A 79 -5.21 23.66 -6.94
N HIS A 80 -4.24 22.87 -7.38
CA HIS A 80 -4.35 21.41 -7.46
C HIS A 80 -4.13 20.67 -6.12
N GLY A 81 -3.92 21.40 -5.02
CA GLY A 81 -3.75 20.82 -3.68
C GLY A 81 -2.46 19.99 -3.54
N LEU A 82 -1.47 20.21 -4.40
CA LEU A 82 -0.18 19.51 -4.36
C LEU A 82 0.81 20.18 -3.41
N ILE A 83 0.68 21.49 -3.21
CA ILE A 83 1.50 22.26 -2.27
C ILE A 83 0.64 23.18 -1.42
N ARG A 84 1.17 23.58 -0.27
CA ARG A 84 0.76 24.76 0.48
C ARG A 84 1.85 25.81 0.37
N ARG A 85 1.46 27.08 0.32
CA ARG A 85 2.38 28.19 0.11
C ARG A 85 2.03 29.35 1.03
N GLU A 86 3.06 29.91 1.66
CA GLU A 86 2.96 31.13 2.45
C GLU A 86 4.12 32.07 2.11
N ARG A 87 3.94 33.36 2.41
CA ARG A 87 4.98 34.39 2.22
C ARG A 87 5.22 35.07 3.56
N GLY A 88 6.48 35.22 3.91
CA GLY A 88 6.84 35.87 5.16
C GLY A 88 8.33 36.18 5.26
N PRO A 89 8.73 37.05 6.20
CA PRO A 89 10.13 37.27 6.51
C PRO A 89 10.75 36.01 7.12
N PHE A 90 11.99 35.70 6.74
CA PHE A 90 12.76 34.60 7.33
C PHE A 90 14.24 34.97 7.41
N ALA A 91 14.87 34.66 8.55
CA ALA A 91 16.27 34.96 8.84
C ALA A 91 16.64 36.45 8.57
N GLY A 92 15.92 37.36 9.24
CA GLY A 92 16.05 38.81 9.05
C GLY A 92 14.91 39.37 8.20
N ASN A 93 15.20 40.34 7.33
CA ASN A 93 14.18 41.11 6.60
C ASN A 93 13.94 40.64 5.15
N THR A 94 14.48 39.48 4.76
CA THR A 94 14.31 38.96 3.40
C THR A 94 12.98 38.21 3.29
N LEU A 95 12.14 38.60 2.33
CA LEU A 95 10.89 37.91 2.05
C LEU A 95 11.16 36.53 1.43
N HIS A 96 10.74 35.49 2.13
CA HIS A 96 10.81 34.11 1.68
C HIS A 96 9.44 33.61 1.25
N VAL A 97 9.46 32.61 0.38
CA VAL A 97 8.28 31.80 0.08
C VAL A 97 8.47 30.48 0.80
N PHE A 98 7.58 30.22 1.74
CA PHE A 98 7.48 28.97 2.48
C PHE A 98 6.62 28.03 1.64
N ILE A 99 7.19 26.90 1.23
CA ILE A 99 6.48 25.90 0.44
C ILE A 99 6.55 24.56 1.15
N ARG A 100 5.41 23.88 1.26
CA ARG A 100 5.30 22.54 1.81
C ARG A 100 4.51 21.64 0.87
N PRO A 101 5.04 20.46 0.49
CA PRO A 101 4.26 19.48 -0.26
C PRO A 101 3.15 18.90 0.61
N THR A 102 1.97 18.69 0.03
CA THR A 102 0.86 18.01 0.71
C THR A 102 1.11 16.50 0.78
N ARG A 103 0.32 15.80 1.61
CA ARG A 103 0.36 14.33 1.68
C ARG A 103 0.18 13.68 0.30
N ARG A 104 -0.72 14.24 -0.51
CA ARG A 104 -0.99 13.81 -1.89
C ARG A 104 0.24 13.89 -2.78
N ALA A 105 0.94 15.03 -2.79
CA ALA A 105 2.16 15.18 -3.57
C ALA A 105 3.28 14.21 -3.15
N LEU A 106 3.37 13.92 -1.84
CA LEU A 106 4.36 12.97 -1.32
C LEU A 106 4.05 11.52 -1.73
N ALA A 107 2.77 11.11 -1.71
CA ALA A 107 2.35 9.78 -2.16
C ALA A 107 2.74 9.54 -3.63
N HIS A 108 2.45 10.50 -4.51
CA HIS A 108 2.82 10.42 -5.92
C HIS A 108 4.33 10.39 -6.16
N HIS A 109 5.11 11.12 -5.37
CA HIS A 109 6.57 11.09 -5.48
C HIS A 109 7.18 9.75 -5.04
N GLN A 110 6.56 9.06 -4.07
CA GLN A 110 6.98 7.72 -3.67
C GLN A 110 6.67 6.70 -4.76
N LEU A 111 5.48 6.76 -5.38
CA LEU A 111 5.10 5.90 -6.51
C LEU A 111 6.07 6.06 -7.69
N ASN A 112 6.40 7.31 -8.06
CA ASN A 112 7.37 7.59 -9.13
C ASN A 112 8.81 7.18 -8.80
N LYS A 113 9.18 7.11 -7.51
CA LYS A 113 10.47 6.56 -7.09
C LYS A 113 10.48 5.03 -7.16
N ALA A 114 9.38 4.39 -6.79
CA ALA A 114 9.23 2.94 -6.88
C ALA A 114 9.21 2.47 -8.34
N SER A 115 8.62 3.26 -9.25
CA SER A 115 8.55 2.93 -10.68
C SER A 115 9.84 3.20 -11.47
N LYS A 116 10.88 3.80 -10.87
CA LYS A 116 12.20 3.91 -11.50
C LYS A 116 13.02 2.67 -11.12
N PRO A 117 13.24 1.71 -12.03
CA PRO A 117 14.24 0.68 -11.79
C PRO A 117 15.60 1.37 -11.63
N ASN A 118 16.33 1.02 -10.57
CA ASN A 118 17.70 1.46 -10.38
C ASN A 118 18.53 1.05 -11.61
N ALA A 119 18.90 2.03 -12.44
CA ALA A 119 19.93 1.88 -13.45
C ALA A 119 21.30 1.77 -12.76
N SER A 120 21.58 0.58 -12.26
CA SER A 120 22.93 0.05 -12.01
C SER A 120 22.83 -1.48 -11.97
N ILE A 121 22.33 -2.05 -13.06
CA ILE A 121 22.61 -3.45 -13.41
C ILE A 121 23.70 -3.34 -14.48
N THR A 122 24.95 -3.51 -14.04
CA THR A 122 26.03 -3.92 -14.92
C THR A 122 25.55 -5.15 -15.68
N SER A 123 25.66 -5.15 -17.02
CA SER A 123 25.23 -6.26 -17.87
C SER A 123 25.54 -7.62 -17.23
N PRO A 124 24.54 -8.50 -17.04
CA PRO A 124 24.81 -9.84 -16.57
C PRO A 124 25.65 -10.55 -17.64
N LYS A 125 26.80 -11.08 -17.24
CA LYS A 125 27.41 -12.19 -17.97
C LYS A 125 26.39 -13.32 -18.08
N PRO A 126 26.35 -14.06 -19.20
CA PRO A 126 25.32 -15.05 -19.46
C PRO A 126 25.63 -16.32 -18.67
N HIS A 127 25.24 -16.37 -17.40
CA HIS A 127 25.07 -17.63 -16.71
C HIS A 127 23.86 -17.56 -15.78
N ASP A 128 22.94 -18.47 -16.07
CA ASP A 128 21.91 -19.05 -15.22
C ASP A 128 20.52 -18.40 -15.21
N VAL A 129 19.62 -19.10 -15.90
CA VAL A 129 18.22 -18.77 -16.13
C VAL A 129 17.42 -19.61 -15.14
N SER A 130 17.10 -19.05 -13.98
CA SER A 130 16.16 -19.66 -13.03
C SER A 130 15.33 -18.56 -12.33
N ASN A 131 14.16 -18.28 -12.92
CA ASN A 131 12.94 -17.77 -12.27
C ASN A 131 13.12 -16.97 -10.96
N VAL A 132 13.72 -15.77 -11.03
CA VAL A 132 13.71 -14.86 -9.89
C VAL A 132 12.34 -14.18 -9.83
N VAL A 133 11.41 -14.84 -9.13
CA VAL A 133 10.17 -14.21 -8.67
C VAL A 133 10.53 -12.91 -7.95
N ASP A 134 9.98 -11.77 -8.38
CA ASP A 134 10.21 -10.47 -7.75
C ASP A 134 9.43 -10.39 -6.42
N TYR A 135 9.95 -11.06 -5.40
CA TYR A 135 9.37 -11.15 -4.06
C TYR A 135 9.17 -9.79 -3.40
N VAL A 136 9.95 -8.77 -3.80
CA VAL A 136 9.78 -7.40 -3.32
C VAL A 136 8.47 -6.83 -3.86
N ALA A 137 8.21 -7.00 -5.16
CA ALA A 137 6.96 -6.56 -5.77
C ALA A 137 5.74 -7.31 -5.17
N ILE A 138 5.86 -8.62 -4.95
CA ILE A 138 4.79 -9.42 -4.31
C ILE A 138 4.47 -8.88 -2.92
N TRP A 139 5.49 -8.70 -2.07
CA TRP A 139 5.33 -8.15 -0.73
C TRP A 139 4.68 -6.76 -0.74
N GLN A 140 5.16 -5.87 -1.61
CA GLN A 140 4.61 -4.50 -1.72
C GLN A 140 3.15 -4.51 -2.17
N ASN A 141 2.81 -5.30 -3.18
CA ASN A 141 1.44 -5.42 -3.68
C ASN A 141 0.50 -5.98 -2.60
N ALA A 142 0.94 -7.00 -1.87
CA ALA A 142 0.16 -7.58 -0.78
C ALA A 142 -0.04 -6.60 0.38
N MET A 143 0.99 -5.81 0.75
CA MET A 143 0.86 -4.75 1.76
C MET A 143 -0.09 -3.64 1.31
N ILE A 144 -0.06 -3.24 0.03
CA ILE A 144 -0.99 -2.26 -0.54
C ILE A 144 -2.42 -2.79 -0.50
N LYS A 145 -2.64 -4.04 -0.93
CA LYS A 145 -3.95 -4.71 -0.93
C LYS A 145 -4.57 -4.78 0.47
N ASN A 146 -3.74 -4.95 1.51
CA ASN A 146 -4.15 -4.98 2.91
C ASN A 146 -4.17 -3.59 3.59
N GLY A 147 -4.02 -2.48 2.84
CA GLY A 147 -4.10 -1.12 3.37
C GLY A 147 -2.88 -0.64 4.16
N HIS A 148 -1.77 -1.37 4.12
CA HIS A 148 -0.52 -1.08 4.84
C HIS A 148 0.46 -0.22 4.04
N LEU A 149 -0.01 0.91 3.48
CA LEU A 149 0.75 1.79 2.58
C LEU A 149 2.08 2.32 3.16
N LYS A 150 2.20 2.43 4.49
CA LYS A 150 3.41 2.93 5.17
C LYS A 150 4.65 2.06 4.94
N TYR A 151 4.47 0.78 4.58
CA TYR A 151 5.54 -0.22 4.49
C TYR A 151 5.94 -0.57 3.05
N CYS A 152 5.53 0.24 2.07
CA CYS A 152 5.84 -0.02 0.66
C CYS A 152 7.33 0.19 0.33
N VAL A 153 8.12 0.87 1.17
CA VAL A 153 9.55 1.11 0.91
C VAL A 153 10.39 0.27 1.87
N LEU A 154 10.90 -0.86 1.36
CA LEU A 154 11.79 -1.73 2.13
C LEU A 154 13.22 -1.17 2.18
N THR A 155 13.79 -1.18 3.38
CA THR A 155 15.22 -0.93 3.61
C THR A 155 16.08 -2.07 3.04
N LYS A 156 17.40 -1.86 2.94
CA LYS A 156 18.33 -2.91 2.50
C LYS A 156 18.27 -4.14 3.40
N THR A 157 18.19 -3.94 4.71
CA THR A 157 18.10 -5.01 5.72
C THR A 157 16.79 -5.79 5.59
N GLU A 158 15.65 -5.10 5.42
CA GLU A 158 14.36 -5.76 5.25
C GLU A 158 14.30 -6.58 3.96
N ARG A 159 14.87 -6.08 2.86
CA ARG A 159 14.97 -6.87 1.62
C ARG A 159 15.79 -8.15 1.81
N HIS A 160 16.86 -8.09 2.60
CA HIS A 160 17.67 -9.27 2.90
C HIS A 160 16.89 -10.30 3.71
N LEU A 161 16.21 -9.87 4.79
CA LEU A 161 15.35 -10.74 5.61
C LEU A 161 14.23 -11.37 4.78
N LEU A 162 13.59 -10.59 3.91
CA LEU A 162 12.54 -11.10 3.03
C LEU A 162 13.09 -12.13 2.04
N LYS A 163 14.28 -11.88 1.48
CA LYS A 163 14.95 -12.83 0.58
C LYS A 163 15.25 -14.16 1.27
N GLU A 164 15.75 -14.12 2.51
CA GLU A 164 16.01 -15.32 3.31
C GLU A 164 14.71 -16.08 3.63
N ALA A 165 13.66 -15.36 4.01
CA ALA A 165 12.36 -15.95 4.27
C ALA A 165 11.79 -16.64 3.00
N VAL A 166 11.86 -15.98 1.85
CA VAL A 166 11.39 -16.52 0.57
C VAL A 166 12.20 -17.74 0.14
N ALA A 167 13.50 -17.77 0.42
CA ALA A 167 14.34 -18.93 0.12
C ALA A 167 13.94 -20.19 0.92
N SER A 168 13.21 -20.04 2.03
CA SER A 168 12.66 -21.17 2.81
C SER A 168 11.27 -21.62 2.38
N MET A 169 10.61 -20.91 1.45
CA MET A 169 9.26 -21.22 0.98
C MET A 169 9.29 -22.12 -0.27
N PRO A 170 8.25 -22.95 -0.50
CA PRO A 170 8.05 -23.60 -1.80
C PRO A 170 7.83 -22.57 -2.92
N PRO A 171 8.57 -22.61 -4.04
CA PRO A 171 8.57 -21.55 -5.04
C PRO A 171 7.21 -21.34 -5.71
N GLU A 172 6.44 -22.41 -5.90
CA GLU A 172 5.08 -22.40 -6.44
C GLU A 172 4.04 -21.73 -5.53
N HIS A 173 4.39 -21.47 -4.26
CA HIS A 173 3.46 -21.00 -3.24
C HIS A 173 3.85 -19.66 -2.61
N ILE A 174 4.99 -19.06 -3.00
CA ILE A 174 5.50 -17.80 -2.42
C ILE A 174 4.42 -16.71 -2.36
N THR A 175 3.73 -16.45 -3.48
CA THR A 175 2.68 -15.41 -3.55
C THR A 175 1.53 -15.70 -2.59
N GLY A 176 1.03 -16.94 -2.60
CA GLY A 176 -0.09 -17.34 -1.75
C GLY A 176 0.27 -17.29 -0.27
N ILE A 177 1.47 -17.73 0.12
CA ILE A 177 1.96 -17.69 1.49
C ILE A 177 2.07 -16.23 1.98
N ILE A 178 2.65 -15.34 1.17
CA ILE A 178 2.77 -13.91 1.53
C ILE A 178 1.40 -13.25 1.65
N GLU A 179 0.51 -13.44 0.68
CA GLU A 179 -0.82 -12.83 0.70
C GLU A 179 -1.66 -13.33 1.89
N THR A 180 -1.68 -14.64 2.12
CA THR A 180 -2.44 -15.28 3.21
C THR A 180 -1.88 -14.86 4.57
N GLY A 181 -0.56 -14.86 4.74
CA GLY A 181 0.08 -14.43 5.98
C GLY A 181 -0.22 -12.98 6.34
N LEU A 182 -0.31 -12.09 5.35
CA LEU A 182 -0.67 -10.69 5.55
C LEU A 182 -2.17 -10.50 5.81
N GLN A 183 -3.03 -11.20 5.07
CA GLN A 183 -4.48 -11.15 5.23
C GLN A 183 -4.91 -11.64 6.62
N HIS A 184 -4.27 -12.69 7.13
CA HIS A 184 -4.60 -13.30 8.42
C HIS A 184 -3.69 -12.82 9.57
N TRP A 185 -2.95 -11.72 9.39
CA TRP A 185 -1.99 -11.24 10.38
C TRP A 185 -2.60 -11.00 11.76
N THR A 186 -3.79 -10.40 11.82
CA THR A 186 -4.48 -10.10 13.10
C THR A 186 -4.88 -11.36 13.86
N TRP A 187 -5.29 -12.41 13.14
CA TRP A 187 -5.56 -13.72 13.73
C TRP A 187 -4.26 -14.39 14.20
N PHE A 188 -3.20 -14.31 13.39
CA PHE A 188 -1.89 -14.86 13.73
C PHE A 188 -1.29 -14.24 15.00
N VAL A 189 -1.40 -12.91 15.18
CA VAL A 189 -0.95 -12.24 16.41
C VAL A 189 -1.65 -12.82 17.63
N LYS A 190 -2.98 -12.97 17.59
CA LYS A 190 -3.75 -13.59 18.69
C LYS A 190 -3.36 -15.05 18.92
N TYR A 191 -3.08 -15.79 17.85
CA TYR A 191 -2.64 -17.18 17.94
C TYR A 191 -1.29 -17.28 18.66
N ILE A 192 -0.30 -16.46 18.29
CA ILE A 192 1.02 -16.46 18.94
C ILE A 192 0.92 -16.01 20.40
N GLU A 193 0.14 -14.98 20.70
CA GLU A 193 -0.10 -14.52 22.08
C GLU A 193 -0.75 -15.59 22.98
N THR A 194 -1.50 -16.52 22.40
CA THR A 194 -2.20 -17.59 23.14
C THR A 194 -1.43 -18.91 23.21
N HIS A 195 -0.57 -19.20 22.23
CA HIS A 195 0.10 -20.50 22.09
C HIS A 195 1.61 -20.44 22.30
N THR A 196 2.19 -19.25 22.47
CA THR A 196 3.62 -19.07 22.74
C THR A 196 3.83 -18.12 23.91
N GLU A 197 4.98 -18.25 24.57
CA GLU A 197 5.41 -17.29 25.61
C GLU A 197 5.95 -15.96 25.00
N GLU A 198 5.82 -15.77 23.68
CA GLU A 198 6.24 -14.52 23.03
C GLU A 198 5.19 -13.42 23.22
N PHE A 199 5.41 -12.60 24.24
CA PHE A 199 4.63 -11.38 24.43
C PHE A 199 5.19 -10.25 23.55
N ASN A 200 4.31 -9.50 22.87
CA ASN A 200 4.57 -8.29 22.06
C ASN A 200 4.84 -8.49 20.56
N LEU A 201 4.00 -9.24 19.83
CA LEU A 201 3.94 -9.03 18.38
C LEU A 201 3.27 -7.70 18.05
N ALA A 202 3.81 -7.01 17.05
CA ALA A 202 3.18 -5.80 16.53
C ALA A 202 1.85 -6.15 15.84
N SER A 203 0.80 -5.37 16.14
CA SER A 203 -0.51 -5.50 15.49
C SER A 203 -0.47 -5.25 13.98
N THR A 204 0.56 -4.55 13.50
CA THR A 204 0.84 -4.35 12.07
C THR A 204 1.94 -5.29 11.58
N PRO A 205 1.78 -5.92 10.41
CA PRO A 205 2.81 -6.77 9.84
C PRO A 205 4.08 -5.98 9.55
N SER A 206 5.23 -6.57 9.88
CA SER A 206 6.55 -6.05 9.55
C SER A 206 7.35 -7.13 8.83
N THR A 207 8.29 -6.74 7.96
CA THR A 207 9.13 -7.71 7.25
C THR A 207 9.94 -8.58 8.22
N LYS A 208 10.39 -8.01 9.34
CA LYS A 208 11.12 -8.74 10.39
C LYS A 208 10.22 -9.80 11.07
N SER A 209 9.02 -9.40 11.48
CA SER A 209 8.07 -10.31 12.12
C SER A 209 7.62 -11.42 11.16
N PHE A 210 7.30 -11.06 9.91
CA PHE A 210 6.92 -12.04 8.90
C PHE A 210 8.05 -13.04 8.62
N ALA A 211 9.29 -12.57 8.42
CA ALA A 211 10.43 -13.44 8.19
C ALA A 211 10.68 -14.40 9.37
N LYS A 212 10.53 -13.93 10.62
CA LYS A 212 10.67 -14.76 11.82
C LYS A 212 9.67 -15.92 11.86
N HIS A 213 8.46 -15.71 11.36
CA HIS A 213 7.36 -16.67 11.44
C HIS A 213 6.99 -17.31 10.09
N VAL A 214 7.90 -17.22 9.11
CA VAL A 214 7.65 -17.67 7.74
C VAL A 214 7.21 -19.14 7.64
N ASN A 215 7.83 -20.02 8.42
CA ASN A 215 7.52 -21.45 8.44
C ASN A 215 6.08 -21.73 8.93
N HIS A 216 5.59 -20.90 9.86
CA HIS A 216 4.21 -21.02 10.34
C HIS A 216 3.22 -20.62 9.25
N PHE A 217 3.46 -19.49 8.57
CA PHE A 217 2.62 -19.07 7.44
C PHE A 217 2.62 -20.09 6.31
N THR A 218 3.77 -20.66 5.98
CA THR A 218 3.88 -21.75 5.00
C THR A 218 3.02 -22.94 5.41
N SER A 219 3.11 -23.37 6.67
CA SER A 219 2.35 -24.53 7.17
C SER A 219 0.83 -24.28 7.13
N CYS A 220 0.38 -23.10 7.56
CA CYS A 220 -1.03 -22.72 7.49
C CYS A 220 -1.56 -22.69 6.05
N TYR A 221 -0.79 -22.09 5.14
CA TYR A 221 -1.18 -22.01 3.74
C TYR A 221 -1.27 -23.38 3.07
N LEU A 222 -0.30 -24.27 3.31
CA LEU A 222 -0.32 -25.63 2.77
C LEU A 222 -1.50 -26.45 3.32
N ALA A 223 -1.79 -26.32 4.63
CA ALA A 223 -2.95 -26.97 5.24
C ALA A 223 -4.27 -26.48 4.62
N GLU A 224 -4.38 -25.19 4.30
CA GLU A 224 -5.55 -24.62 3.62
C GLU A 224 -5.71 -25.19 2.21
N LEU A 225 -4.61 -25.34 1.45
CA LEU A 225 -4.63 -25.98 0.13
C LEU A 225 -5.10 -27.44 0.20
N GLU A 226 -4.65 -28.21 1.21
CA GLU A 226 -5.09 -29.59 1.42
C GLU A 226 -6.59 -29.69 1.73
N VAL A 227 -7.14 -28.74 2.48
CA VAL A 227 -8.60 -28.68 2.77
C VAL A 227 -9.39 -28.41 1.49
N VAL A 228 -8.90 -27.54 0.61
CA VAL A 228 -9.56 -27.21 -0.67
C VAL A 228 -9.49 -28.38 -1.65
N GLN A 229 -8.39 -29.16 -1.64
CA GLN A 229 -8.21 -30.30 -2.55
C GLN A 229 -8.94 -31.57 -2.11
N LYS A 230 -9.36 -31.70 -0.84
CA LYS A 230 -10.20 -32.83 -0.43
C LYS A 230 -11.49 -32.79 -1.26
N PRO A 231 -11.76 -33.83 -2.09
CA PRO A 231 -12.96 -33.85 -2.90
C PRO A 231 -14.14 -33.68 -1.97
N LYS A 232 -15.02 -32.71 -2.27
CA LYS A 232 -16.31 -32.57 -1.58
C LYS A 232 -16.96 -33.94 -1.66
N LEU A 233 -16.88 -34.71 -0.56
CA LEU A 233 -17.60 -35.96 -0.43
C LEU A 233 -19.03 -35.60 -0.80
N LYS A 234 -19.53 -36.18 -1.90
CA LYS A 234 -20.93 -36.01 -2.31
C LYS A 234 -21.73 -36.21 -1.02
N PRO A 235 -22.59 -35.24 -0.63
CA PRO A 235 -23.34 -35.37 0.60
C PRO A 235 -23.97 -36.75 0.58
N ARG A 236 -23.58 -37.60 1.54
CA ARG A 236 -24.15 -38.94 1.68
C ARG A 236 -25.65 -38.69 1.70
N PRO A 237 -26.42 -39.22 0.73
CA PRO A 237 -27.84 -38.93 0.66
C PRO A 237 -28.39 -39.21 2.04
N THR A 238 -28.93 -38.17 2.68
CA THR A 238 -29.58 -38.30 3.96
C THR A 238 -30.70 -39.31 3.72
N VAL A 239 -30.51 -40.53 4.19
CA VAL A 239 -31.60 -41.49 4.26
C VAL A 239 -32.56 -40.83 5.23
N LEU A 240 -33.55 -40.13 4.67
CA LEU A 240 -34.73 -39.71 5.40
C LEU A 240 -35.27 -40.99 6.00
N LYS A 241 -35.04 -41.19 7.30
CA LYS A 241 -35.82 -42.16 8.07
C LYS A 241 -37.26 -41.78 7.78
N GLN A 242 -37.95 -42.61 7.02
CA GLN A 242 -39.36 -42.46 6.79
C GLN A 242 -39.98 -42.27 8.16
N ALA A 243 -40.70 -41.16 8.34
CA ALA A 243 -41.49 -40.96 9.54
C ALA A 243 -42.37 -42.21 9.69
N PRO A 244 -42.49 -42.79 10.90
CA PRO A 244 -43.37 -43.92 11.12
C PRO A 244 -44.76 -43.54 10.57
N LYS A 245 -45.32 -44.42 9.72
CA LYS A 245 -46.68 -44.26 9.22
C LYS A 245 -47.59 -44.02 10.42
N PRO A 246 -48.44 -42.98 10.42
CA PRO A 246 -49.49 -42.89 11.42
C PRO A 246 -50.36 -44.14 11.26
N GLU A 247 -50.43 -44.97 12.31
CA GLU A 247 -51.50 -45.95 12.43
C GLU A 247 -52.80 -45.16 12.51
N TYR A 248 -53.60 -45.27 11.45
CA TYR A 248 -54.96 -44.75 11.43
C TYR A 248 -55.78 -45.75 12.24
N THR A 249 -56.13 -45.40 13.48
CA THR A 249 -57.13 -46.15 14.25
C THR A 249 -58.51 -45.74 13.73
N ASP A 250 -59.32 -46.72 13.36
CA ASP A 250 -60.67 -46.60 12.77
C ASP A 250 -61.74 -45.96 13.68
N GLU A 251 -61.35 -45.22 14.73
CA GLU A 251 -62.26 -44.67 15.74
C GLU A 251 -63.07 -43.42 15.30
N TYR A 252 -62.99 -43.00 14.04
CA TYR A 252 -63.61 -41.75 13.56
C TYR A 252 -64.79 -41.92 12.60
N LEU A 253 -65.37 -43.11 12.48
CA LEU A 253 -66.54 -43.34 11.60
C LEU A 253 -67.90 -43.41 12.31
N ASP A 254 -67.97 -43.46 13.65
CA ASP A 254 -69.26 -43.58 14.37
C ASP A 254 -69.91 -42.22 14.76
N ALA A 255 -69.33 -41.08 14.38
CA ALA A 255 -69.81 -39.76 14.81
C ALA A 255 -70.67 -38.99 13.78
N LEU A 256 -71.10 -39.64 12.69
CA LEU A 256 -71.82 -38.95 11.60
C LEU A 256 -73.21 -39.51 11.24
N GLU A 257 -73.79 -40.43 12.02
CA GLU A 257 -75.13 -40.97 11.73
C GLU A 257 -76.31 -40.41 12.54
N ASP A 258 -76.11 -39.49 13.48
CA ASP A 258 -77.23 -38.81 14.18
C ASP A 258 -77.18 -37.29 13.99
N GLY A 259 -77.81 -36.81 12.90
CA GLY A 259 -78.01 -35.38 12.61
C GLY A 259 -78.83 -35.11 11.37
#